data_AF-A0A0G4B0S8-F1
#
_entry.id   AF-A0A0G4B0S8-F1
#
_cell.length_a   1.000
_cell.length_b   1.000
_cell.length_c   1.000
_cell.angle_alpha   90.00
_cell.angle_beta   90.00
_cell.angle_gamma   90.00
#
_symmetry.space_group_name_H-M   'P 1'
#
loop_
_entity.id
_entity.type
_entity.pdbx_description
1 polymer ?
#
loop_
_entity_poly.entity_id
_entity_poly.type
_entity_poly.pdbx_seq_one_letter_code
_entity_poly.pdbx_strand_id
1 'polypeptide(L)'
;MKHKQNKFLMIFDSIIYSSGQMFLGLLLHPYRSTQLLVKNKLLLPFIFYPFLIASFFYLFMRIDLILGFYQSNFFFKFAYQTFLFFCFYWQIALFYLWFRFSRVFN
;
A
#
# COMPACT_ATOMS: atom_id res chain seq x y z
N MET A 1 13.70 -31.01 -4.14
CA MET A 1 12.99 -30.05 -3.27
C MET A 1 13.65 -28.66 -3.21
N LYS A 2 14.96 -28.54 -2.94
CA LYS A 2 15.69 -27.25 -2.93
C LYS A 2 15.47 -26.37 -4.17
N HIS A 3 15.42 -26.95 -5.37
CA HIS A 3 15.26 -26.17 -6.61
C HIS A 3 13.86 -25.50 -6.75
N LYS A 4 12.81 -26.12 -6.20
CA LYS A 4 11.44 -25.54 -6.19
C LYS A 4 11.30 -24.43 -5.15
N GLN A 5 11.93 -24.59 -3.97
CA GLN A 5 11.98 -23.54 -2.95
C GLN A 5 12.69 -22.27 -3.46
N ASN A 6 13.82 -22.43 -4.15
CA ASN A 6 14.54 -21.29 -4.74
C ASN A 6 13.70 -20.56 -5.81
N LYS A 7 12.93 -21.30 -6.62
CA LYS A 7 12.05 -20.69 -7.62
C LYS A 7 10.89 -19.91 -6.97
N PHE A 8 10.34 -20.42 -5.87
CA PHE A 8 9.27 -19.74 -5.14
C PHE A 8 9.77 -18.43 -4.50
N LEU A 9 10.95 -18.45 -3.88
CA LEU A 9 11.61 -17.26 -3.34
C LEU A 9 11.84 -16.21 -4.43
N MET A 10 12.39 -16.59 -5.57
CA MET A 10 12.62 -15.66 -6.69
C MET A 10 11.32 -15.02 -7.21
N ILE A 11 10.23 -15.80 -7.30
CA ILE A 11 8.93 -15.26 -7.70
C ILE A 11 8.45 -14.26 -6.66
N PHE A 12 8.56 -14.59 -5.37
CA PHE A 12 8.14 -13.71 -4.30
C PHE A 12 8.93 -12.39 -4.29
N ASP A 13 10.25 -12.46 -4.45
CA ASP A 13 11.13 -11.28 -4.54
C ASP A 13 10.75 -10.40 -5.73
N SER A 14 10.47 -11.02 -6.90
CA SER A 14 10.06 -10.28 -8.09
C SER A 14 8.70 -9.57 -7.92
N ILE A 15 7.76 -10.20 -7.22
CA ILE A 15 6.44 -9.61 -6.94
C ILE A 15 6.60 -8.44 -5.96
N ILE A 16 7.38 -8.62 -4.89
CA ILE A 16 7.65 -7.56 -3.91
C ILE A 16 8.31 -6.38 -4.63
N TYR A 17 9.36 -6.63 -5.40
CA TYR A 17 10.08 -5.60 -6.13
C TYR A 17 9.16 -4.83 -7.10
N SER A 18 8.39 -5.55 -7.92
CA SER A 18 7.45 -4.93 -8.85
C SER A 18 6.36 -4.13 -8.13
N SER A 19 5.85 -4.63 -7.00
CA SER A 19 4.84 -3.92 -6.21
C SER A 19 5.39 -2.66 -5.57
N GLY A 20 6.64 -2.70 -5.07
CA GLY A 20 7.35 -1.56 -4.52
C GLY A 20 7.62 -0.49 -5.57
N GLN A 21 8.03 -0.89 -6.78
CA GLN A 21 8.18 0.05 -7.90
C GLN A 21 6.85 0.73 -8.27
N MET A 22 5.75 -0.01 -8.30
CA MET A 22 4.43 0.56 -8.57
C MET A 22 3.99 1.53 -7.45
N PHE A 23 4.26 1.19 -6.19
CA PHE A 23 3.98 2.07 -5.06
C PHE A 23 4.79 3.37 -5.11
N LEU A 24 6.09 3.29 -5.37
CA LEU A 24 6.94 4.47 -5.59
C LEU A 24 6.48 5.30 -6.79
N GLY A 25 6.08 4.64 -7.88
CA GLY A 25 5.52 5.30 -9.06
C GLY A 25 4.23 6.05 -8.74
N LEU A 26 3.37 5.52 -7.86
CA LEU A 26 2.16 6.20 -7.40
C LEU A 26 2.46 7.40 -6.50
N LEU A 27 3.53 7.36 -5.70
CA LEU A 27 3.96 8.50 -4.88
C LEU A 27 4.58 9.62 -5.72
N LEU A 28 5.48 9.26 -6.65
CA LEU A 28 6.25 10.24 -7.43
C LEU A 28 5.46 10.80 -8.61
N HIS A 29 4.69 9.95 -9.29
CA HIS A 29 3.95 10.29 -10.50
C HIS A 29 2.52 9.73 -10.46
N PRO A 30 1.67 10.21 -9.53
CA PRO A 30 0.36 9.63 -9.26
C PRO A 30 -0.53 9.56 -10.50
N TYR A 31 -0.51 10.60 -11.34
CA TYR A 31 -1.32 10.66 -12.56
C TYR A 31 -0.96 9.58 -13.58
N ARG A 32 0.32 9.53 -14.00
CA ARG A 32 0.79 8.58 -15.01
C ARG A 32 0.66 7.14 -14.53
N SER A 33 1.04 6.88 -13.28
CA SER A 33 0.99 5.54 -12.69
C SER A 33 -0.44 5.05 -12.53
N THR A 34 -1.35 5.90 -12.05
CA THR A 34 -2.77 5.55 -11.93
C THR A 34 -3.38 5.31 -13.31
N GLN A 35 -3.07 6.14 -14.31
CA GLN A 35 -3.56 5.96 -15.68
C GLN A 35 -3.19 4.58 -16.25
N LEU A 36 -1.94 4.14 -16.07
CA LEU A 36 -1.48 2.81 -16.48
C LEU A 36 -2.19 1.69 -15.73
N LEU A 37 -2.36 1.84 -14.41
CA LEU A 37 -3.03 0.84 -13.57
C LEU A 37 -4.52 0.71 -13.88
N VAL A 38 -5.21 1.81 -14.20
CA VAL A 38 -6.61 1.80 -14.64
C VAL A 38 -6.74 1.11 -15.99
N LYS A 39 -5.89 1.47 -16.97
CA LYS A 39 -5.87 0.82 -18.29
C LYS A 39 -5.69 -0.70 -18.18
N ASN A 40 -4.86 -1.15 -17.25
CA ASN A 40 -4.59 -2.58 -17.03
C ASN A 40 -5.57 -3.25 -16.05
N LYS A 41 -6.58 -2.55 -15.50
CA LYS A 41 -7.52 -3.04 -14.49
C LYS A 41 -6.86 -3.57 -13.20
N LEU A 42 -5.67 -3.06 -12.88
CA LEU A 42 -4.86 -3.48 -11.74
C LEU A 42 -4.84 -2.46 -10.60
N LEU A 43 -5.64 -1.39 -10.65
CA LEU A 43 -5.58 -0.33 -9.63
C LEU A 43 -6.12 -0.77 -8.26
N LEU A 44 -7.15 -1.63 -8.23
CA LEU A 44 -7.91 -1.94 -7.02
C LEU A 44 -7.04 -2.44 -5.85
N PRO A 45 -6.08 -3.37 -6.05
CA PRO A 45 -5.16 -3.79 -4.99
C PRO A 45 -4.29 -2.64 -4.42
N PHE A 46 -3.93 -1.66 -5.25
CA PHE A 46 -3.08 -0.54 -4.83
C PHE A 46 -3.84 0.52 -4.03
N ILE A 47 -5.17 0.61 -4.19
CA ILE A 47 -6.02 1.49 -3.36
C ILE A 47 -5.91 1.10 -1.89
N PHE A 48 -5.88 -0.19 -1.60
CA PHE A 48 -5.82 -0.71 -0.23
C PHE A 48 -4.38 -0.93 0.28
N TYR A 49 -3.35 -0.56 -0.48
CA TYR A 49 -1.97 -0.89 -0.17
C TYR A 49 -1.50 -0.36 1.21
N PRO A 50 -1.70 0.93 1.57
CA PRO A 50 -1.29 1.42 2.89
C PRO A 50 -2.08 0.76 4.03
N PHE A 51 -3.36 0.44 3.79
CA PHE A 51 -4.19 -0.27 4.75
C PHE A 51 -3.71 -1.70 4.97
N LEU A 52 -3.33 -2.42 3.91
CA LEU A 52 -2.75 -3.76 4.01
C LEU A 52 -1.44 -3.75 4.80
N ILE A 53 -0.57 -2.75 4.57
CA ILE A 53 0.65 -2.55 5.36
C ILE A 53 0.30 -2.32 6.84
N ALA A 54 -0.69 -1.47 7.11
CA ALA A 54 -1.18 -1.22 8.46
C ALA A 54 -1.64 -2.53 9.11
N SER A 55 -2.58 -3.24 8.48
CA SER A 55 -3.13 -4.50 8.98
C SER A 55 -2.04 -5.55 9.23
N PHE A 56 -1.05 -5.65 8.34
CA PHE A 56 0.09 -6.54 8.55
C PHE A 56 0.85 -6.10 9.81
N PHE A 57 1.19 -4.82 9.95
CA PHE A 57 1.85 -4.31 11.15
C PHE A 57 1.07 -4.63 12.44
N TYR A 58 -0.26 -4.45 12.47
CA TYR A 58 -1.09 -4.84 13.63
C TYR A 58 -1.16 -6.35 13.87
N LEU A 59 -1.02 -7.18 12.84
CA LEU A 59 -1.05 -8.63 13.00
C LEU A 59 0.26 -9.12 13.65
N PHE A 60 1.40 -8.51 13.31
CA PHE A 60 2.69 -8.86 13.91
C PHE A 60 2.93 -8.21 15.27
N MET A 61 2.37 -7.03 15.52
CA MET A 61 2.48 -6.35 16.80
C MET A 61 1.32 -6.71 17.72
N ARG A 62 1.62 -7.15 18.95
CA ARG A 62 0.59 -7.40 19.95
C ARG A 62 -0.18 -6.09 20.24
N ILE A 63 -1.52 -6.14 20.22
CA ILE A 63 -2.38 -4.96 20.39
C ILE A 63 -2.03 -4.20 21.68
N ASP A 64 -1.72 -4.92 22.76
CA ASP A 64 -1.34 -4.34 24.05
C ASP A 64 -0.09 -3.46 23.97
N LEU A 65 0.91 -3.86 23.15
CA LEU A 65 2.13 -3.09 22.95
C LEU A 65 1.84 -1.81 22.17
N ILE A 66 1.02 -1.90 21.13
CA ILE A 66 0.63 -0.73 20.32
C ILE A 66 -0.08 0.30 21.20
N LEU A 67 -1.01 -0.16 22.04
CA LEU A 67 -1.74 0.71 22.96
C LEU A 67 -0.79 1.35 23.99
N GLY A 68 0.13 0.56 24.55
CA GLY A 68 1.15 1.06 25.48
C GLY A 68 2.04 2.13 24.86
N PHE A 69 2.55 1.91 23.64
CA PHE A 69 3.34 2.89 22.91
C PHE A 69 2.53 4.13 22.53
N TYR A 70 1.26 3.96 22.14
CA TYR A 70 0.37 5.07 21.79
C TYR A 70 0.08 6.00 22.98
N GLN A 71 -0.03 5.46 24.19
CA GLN A 71 -0.26 6.25 25.39
C GLN A 71 1.02 6.89 25.94
N SER A 72 2.14 6.18 25.87
CA SER A 72 3.40 6.61 26.50
C SER A 72 4.27 7.52 25.63
N ASN A 73 4.20 7.39 24.30
CA ASN A 73 5.13 8.06 23.40
C ASN A 73 4.40 9.01 22.43
N PHE A 74 4.65 10.31 22.59
CA PHE A 74 4.07 11.34 21.74
C PHE A 74 4.46 11.18 20.25
N PHE A 75 5.72 10.85 19.96
CA PHE A 75 6.17 10.65 18.57
C PHE A 75 5.45 9.47 17.92
N PHE A 76 5.28 8.37 18.67
CA PHE A 76 4.52 7.22 18.17
C PHE A 76 3.07 7.60 17.91
N LYS A 77 2.42 8.30 18.84
CA LYS A 77 1.05 8.80 18.68
C LYS A 77 0.89 9.69 17.45
N PHE A 78 1.81 10.64 17.25
CA PHE A 78 1.80 11.53 16.09
C PHE A 78 1.99 10.75 14.79
N ALA A 79 3.02 9.91 14.70
CA ALA A 79 3.28 9.09 13.52
C ALA A 79 2.11 8.17 13.17
N TYR A 80 1.50 7.56 14.18
CA TYR A 80 0.31 6.72 14.03
C TYR A 80 -0.88 7.50 13.44
N GLN A 81 -1.18 8.68 13.98
CA GLN A 81 -2.27 9.52 13.46
C GLN A 81 -1.98 10.00 12.04
N THR A 82 -0.77 10.50 11.78
CA THR A 82 -0.34 10.91 10.43
C THR A 82 -0.46 9.76 9.43
N PHE A 83 -0.06 8.55 9.83
CA PHE A 83 -0.17 7.37 8.98
C PHE A 83 -1.62 6.98 8.68
N LEU A 84 -2.52 7.06 9.66
CA LEU A 84 -3.96 6.86 9.43
C LEU A 84 -4.53 7.90 8.46
N PHE A 85 -4.22 9.18 8.65
CA PHE A 85 -4.62 10.24 7.71
C PHE A 85 -4.08 9.97 6.30
N PHE A 86 -2.83 9.55 6.19
CA PHE A 86 -2.23 9.17 4.92
C PHE A 86 -2.98 8.00 4.26
N CYS A 87 -3.37 6.97 5.03
CA CYS A 87 -4.15 5.84 4.50
C CYS A 87 -5.49 6.29 3.90
N PHE A 88 -6.24 7.14 4.61
CA PHE A 88 -7.51 7.67 4.12
C PHE A 88 -7.32 8.57 2.91
N TYR A 89 -6.36 9.50 2.98
CA TYR A 89 -6.03 10.39 1.88
C TYR A 89 -5.66 9.60 0.61
N TRP A 90 -4.82 8.56 0.75
CA TRP A 90 -4.42 7.69 -0.34
C TRP A 90 -5.61 7.01 -1.01
N GLN A 91 -6.50 6.42 -0.22
CA GLN A 91 -7.71 5.77 -0.73
C GLN A 91 -8.59 6.76 -1.50
N ILE A 92 -8.86 7.93 -0.92
CA ILE A 92 -9.69 8.97 -1.56
C ILE A 92 -9.03 9.45 -2.86
N ALA A 93 -7.73 9.75 -2.84
CA ALA A 93 -6.99 10.24 -4.00
C ALA A 93 -7.00 9.24 -5.16
N LEU A 94 -6.70 7.96 -4.88
CA LEU A 94 -6.71 6.93 -5.90
C LEU A 94 -8.12 6.59 -6.39
N PHE A 95 -9.14 6.66 -5.51
CA PHE A 95 -10.52 6.46 -5.92
C PHE A 95 -11.02 7.59 -6.84
N TYR A 96 -10.64 8.84 -6.53
CA TYR A 96 -10.90 9.99 -7.41
C TYR A 96 -10.24 9.81 -8.78
N LEU A 97 -8.96 9.44 -8.83
CA LEU A 97 -8.24 9.20 -10.08
C LEU A 97 -8.79 8.00 -10.85
N TRP A 98 -9.19 6.94 -10.13
CA TRP A 98 -9.84 5.77 -10.71
C TRP A 98 -11.10 6.17 -11.45
N PHE A 99 -11.99 6.92 -10.79
CA PHE A 99 -13.24 7.38 -11.37
C PHE A 99 -13.00 8.26 -12.59
N ARG A 100 -12.06 9.21 -12.49
CA ARG A 100 -11.68 10.11 -13.59
C ARG A 100 -11.19 9.33 -14.82
N PHE A 101 -10.28 8.39 -14.64
CA PHE A 101 -9.70 7.64 -15.77
C PHE A 101 -10.60 6.54 -16.29
N SER A 102 -11.44 5.93 -15.44
CA SER A 102 -12.41 4.92 -15.89
C SER A 102 -13.40 5.52 -16.87
N ARG A 103 -13.76 6.79 -16.74
CA ARG A 103 -14.61 7.51 -17.72
C ARG A 103 -13.93 7.77 -19.07
N VAL A 104 -12.60 7.75 -19.12
CA VAL A 104 -11.83 8.02 -20.34
C VAL A 104 -11.47 6.74 -21.09
N PHE A 105 -11.35 5.61 -20.37
CA PHE A 105 -10.94 4.33 -20.92
C PHE A 105 -12.08 3.30 -21.09
N ASN A 106 -13.27 3.56 -20.52
CA ASN A 106 -14.51 2.88 -20.89
C ASN A 106 -15.16 3.59 -22.07
#